data_AF-A0A1A8IHD2-F1
#
_entry.id   AF-A0A1A8IHD2-F1
#
_cell.length_a   1.000
_cell.length_b   1.000
_cell.length_c   1.000
_cell.angle_alpha   90.00
_cell.angle_beta   90.00
_cell.angle_gamma   90.00
#
_symmetry.space_group_name_H-M   'P 1'
#
loop_
_entity.id
_entity.type
_entity.pdbx_description
1 polymer ?
#
loop_
_entity_poly.entity_id
_entity_poly.type
_entity_poly.pdbx_seq_one_letter_code
_entity_poly.pdbx_strand_id
1 'polypeptide(L)'
;MVTKVVTSSPDGCFILQGRAPLGNERIYGPCSVQQISFPSPASVSLPSCMAEAMNRLLCHLERGVLLWVAPDGVFIKRFCQGRVYWSGPMAQHIDQPNKLEREKTFKLLDIPTFLNALQNNLQGKGQMPSYQIELCFGEEYPDPIVPKTRKLIMAQVVPLFAVELMRRLNLGQSQEKLLNLSSNSAGKMTLEG
;
A
#
# COMPACT_ATOMS: atom_id res chain seq x y z
N MET A 1 -14.91 4.55 9.11
CA MET A 1 -14.21 5.81 8.76
C MET A 1 -12.91 5.45 8.08
N VAL A 2 -12.53 6.15 7.01
CA VAL A 2 -11.25 5.95 6.32
C VAL A 2 -10.52 7.28 6.31
N THR A 3 -9.34 7.33 6.91
CA THR A 3 -8.46 8.50 6.84
C THR A 3 -7.48 8.33 5.70
N LYS A 4 -7.49 9.26 4.74
CA LYS A 4 -6.54 9.27 3.63
C LYS A 4 -5.40 10.25 3.95
N VAL A 5 -4.17 9.76 3.88
CA VAL A 5 -2.95 10.57 4.05
C VAL A 5 -2.02 10.30 2.87
N VAL A 6 -1.42 11.37 2.35
CA VAL A 6 -0.37 11.30 1.33
C VAL A 6 0.91 11.83 1.95
N THR A 7 2.00 11.12 1.76
CA THR A 7 3.33 11.50 2.24
C THR A 7 4.31 11.52 1.06
N SER A 8 5.18 12.52 1.04
CA SER A 8 6.30 12.65 0.10
C SER A 8 7.63 12.77 0.84
N SER A 9 7.67 12.34 2.12
CA SER A 9 8.87 12.36 2.94
C SER A 9 9.93 11.43 2.34
N PRO A 10 11.18 11.90 2.12
CA PRO A 10 12.26 11.07 1.59
C PRO A 10 12.67 9.96 2.55
N ASP A 11 12.51 10.19 3.86
CA ASP A 11 12.81 9.21 4.91
C ASP A 11 11.65 8.22 5.15
N GLY A 12 10.55 8.37 4.40
CA GLY A 12 9.34 7.58 4.55
C GLY A 12 8.41 8.09 5.65
N CYS A 13 7.55 7.22 6.16
CA CYS A 13 6.57 7.55 7.19
C CYS A 13 6.38 6.44 8.23
N PHE A 14 6.07 6.83 9.46
CA PHE A 14 5.61 5.93 10.51
C PHE A 14 4.09 5.89 10.56
N ILE A 15 3.53 4.70 10.78
CA ILE A 15 2.15 4.53 11.25
C ILE A 15 2.23 4.05 12.70
N LEU A 16 1.85 4.89 13.66
CA LEU A 16 2.08 4.65 15.09
C LEU A 16 1.05 5.34 16.00
N GLN A 17 0.95 4.89 17.25
CA GLN A 17 0.12 5.56 18.28
C GLN A 17 0.96 6.50 19.18
N GLY A 18 2.22 6.16 19.41
CA GLY A 18 3.09 6.81 20.39
C GLY A 18 4.10 7.76 19.72
N ARG A 19 5.39 7.50 19.95
CA ARG A 19 6.48 8.24 19.32
C ARG A 19 7.33 7.32 18.46
N ALA A 20 7.84 7.85 17.36
CA ALA A 20 8.75 7.11 16.51
C ALA A 20 9.98 6.69 17.31
N PRO A 21 10.45 5.44 17.17
CA PRO A 21 11.63 4.92 17.87
C PRO A 21 12.92 5.40 17.19
N LEU A 22 13.01 6.70 16.90
CA LEU A 22 14.15 7.31 16.28
C LEU A 22 15.29 7.41 17.31
N GLY A 23 16.51 7.14 16.86
CA GLY A 23 17.71 7.34 17.68
C GLY A 23 17.81 8.80 18.13
N ASN A 24 18.64 9.06 19.14
CA ASN A 24 18.77 10.39 19.71
C ASN A 24 19.11 11.42 18.61
N GLU A 25 18.19 12.33 18.31
CA GLU A 25 18.34 13.36 17.25
C GLU A 25 19.59 14.23 17.46
N ARG A 26 20.05 14.33 18.71
CA ARG A 26 21.31 15.00 19.07
C ARG A 26 22.55 14.34 18.45
N ILE A 27 22.48 13.05 18.13
CA ILE A 27 23.58 12.26 17.58
C ILE A 27 23.45 12.13 16.06
N TYR A 28 22.23 11.92 15.55
CA TYR A 28 21.98 11.59 14.14
C TYR A 28 21.37 12.73 13.31
N GLY A 29 21.08 13.88 13.93
CA GLY A 29 20.35 14.98 13.32
C GLY A 29 18.82 14.80 13.41
N PRO A 30 18.06 15.86 13.08
CA PRO A 30 16.61 15.81 13.05
C PRO A 30 16.14 14.81 12.00
N CYS A 31 15.30 13.86 12.40
CA CYS A 31 14.76 12.86 11.50
C CYS A 31 13.39 13.35 11.00
N SER A 32 13.28 13.69 9.72
CA SER A 32 12.08 14.26 9.08
C SER A 32 10.98 13.25 8.75
N VAL A 33 11.06 12.03 9.30
CA VAL A 33 10.08 10.98 9.02
C VAL A 33 8.68 11.42 9.47
N GLN A 34 7.74 11.46 8.53
CA GLN A 34 6.37 11.85 8.82
C GLN A 34 5.69 10.80 9.71
N GLN A 35 4.98 11.25 10.75
CA GLN A 35 4.22 10.37 11.64
C GLN A 35 2.74 10.44 11.29
N ILE A 36 2.12 9.27 11.13
CA ILE A 36 0.71 9.09 10.84
C ILE A 36 0.09 8.36 12.03
N SER A 37 -0.86 9.01 12.68
CA SER A 37 -1.55 8.43 13.84
C SER A 37 -2.69 7.52 13.43
N PHE A 38 -2.95 6.49 14.24
CA PHE A 38 -4.19 5.72 14.13
C PHE A 38 -5.40 6.59 14.47
N PRO A 39 -6.58 6.33 13.86
CA PRO A 39 -7.80 7.03 14.24
C PRO A 39 -8.13 6.75 15.71
N SER A 40 -8.57 7.77 16.44
CA SER A 40 -8.98 7.59 17.84
C SER A 40 -10.30 6.80 17.91
N PRO A 41 -10.46 5.84 18.82
CA PRO A 41 -11.74 5.15 19.02
C PRO A 41 -12.88 6.10 19.35
N ALA A 42 -12.59 7.25 19.99
CA ALA A 42 -13.59 8.28 20.27
C ALA A 42 -14.04 9.05 19.00
N SER A 43 -13.20 9.08 17.97
CA SER A 43 -13.52 9.73 16.68
C SER A 43 -14.32 8.84 15.72
N VAL A 44 -14.48 7.55 16.07
CA VAL A 44 -15.20 6.57 15.25
C VAL A 44 -16.41 6.09 16.05
N SER A 45 -17.62 6.16 15.48
CA SER A 45 -18.83 5.63 16.09
C SER A 45 -18.82 4.08 16.07
N LEU A 46 -17.93 3.48 16.87
CA LEU A 46 -17.81 2.04 17.05
C LEU A 46 -18.70 1.56 18.21
N PRO A 47 -19.27 0.35 18.13
CA PRO A 47 -19.84 -0.32 19.30
C PRO A 47 -18.83 -0.43 20.45
N SER A 48 -19.31 -0.35 21.70
CA SER A 48 -18.45 -0.29 22.90
C SER A 48 -17.37 -1.38 22.94
N CYS A 49 -17.76 -2.63 22.65
CA CYS A 49 -16.83 -3.76 22.66
C CYS A 49 -15.68 -3.61 21.65
N MET A 50 -15.95 -3.05 20.47
CA MET A 50 -14.92 -2.78 19.45
C MET A 50 -14.04 -1.60 19.84
N ALA A 51 -14.62 -0.54 20.41
CA ALA A 51 -13.86 0.61 20.90
C ALA A 51 -12.89 0.20 22.02
N GLU A 52 -13.33 -0.65 22.95
CA GLU A 52 -12.49 -1.21 24.01
C GLU A 52 -11.36 -2.09 23.46
N ALA A 53 -11.69 -2.99 22.53
CA ALA A 53 -10.68 -3.82 21.85
C ALA A 53 -9.64 -2.96 21.13
N MET A 54 -10.08 -1.89 20.47
CA MET A 54 -9.20 -0.98 19.74
C MET A 54 -8.28 -0.24 20.69
N ASN A 55 -8.80 0.29 21.80
CA ASN A 55 -7.99 0.95 22.83
C ASN A 55 -6.90 0.02 23.39
N ARG A 56 -7.24 -1.24 23.70
CA ARG A 56 -6.24 -2.22 24.18
C ARG A 56 -5.16 -2.49 23.12
N LEU A 57 -5.56 -2.63 21.85
CA LEU A 57 -4.63 -2.84 20.75
C LEU A 57 -3.69 -1.65 20.55
N LEU A 58 -4.19 -0.42 20.58
CA LEU A 58 -3.42 0.80 20.35
C LEU A 58 -2.23 0.94 21.32
N CYS A 59 -2.37 0.51 22.58
CA CYS A 59 -1.28 0.46 23.56
C CYS A 59 -0.09 -0.41 23.10
N HIS A 60 -0.32 -1.40 22.23
CA HIS A 60 0.74 -2.25 21.70
C HIS A 60 1.33 -1.72 20.39
N LEU A 61 0.78 -0.64 19.82
CA LEU A 61 1.18 -0.04 18.53
C LEU A 61 2.00 1.25 18.66
N GLU A 62 2.49 1.57 19.87
CA GLU A 62 3.17 2.83 20.18
C GLU A 62 4.37 3.14 19.26
N ARG A 63 5.26 2.16 19.04
CA ARG A 63 6.43 2.29 18.16
C ARG A 63 6.10 2.05 16.68
N GLY A 64 4.91 1.54 16.39
CA GLY A 64 4.37 1.37 15.04
C GLY A 64 5.23 0.58 14.04
N VAL A 65 5.04 0.96 12.77
CA VAL A 65 5.78 0.47 11.60
C VAL A 65 6.34 1.65 10.80
N LEU A 66 7.53 1.49 10.24
CA LEU A 66 8.15 2.42 9.29
C LEU A 66 7.95 1.90 7.87
N LEU A 67 7.44 2.75 6.99
CA LEU A 67 7.32 2.52 5.55
C LEU A 67 8.24 3.50 4.82
N TRP A 68 8.97 3.04 3.81
CA TRP A 68 9.79 3.92 2.98
C TRP A 68 9.91 3.38 1.56
N VAL A 69 10.31 4.27 0.65
CA VAL A 69 10.62 3.94 -0.74
C VAL A 69 12.13 4.04 -0.91
N ALA A 70 12.72 3.04 -1.56
CA ALA A 70 14.10 3.08 -2.02
C ALA A 70 14.12 2.83 -3.54
N PRO A 71 15.27 3.03 -4.22
CA PRO A 71 15.35 2.90 -5.68
C PRO A 71 14.87 1.55 -6.24
N ASP A 72 14.98 0.47 -5.46
CA ASP A 72 14.63 -0.89 -5.87
C ASP A 72 13.27 -1.37 -5.36
N GLY A 73 12.58 -0.60 -4.52
CA GLY A 73 11.34 -1.08 -3.92
C GLY A 73 10.68 -0.23 -2.85
N VAL A 74 9.57 -0.76 -2.34
CA VAL A 74 8.87 -0.26 -1.16
C VAL A 74 9.15 -1.20 -0.02
N PHE A 75 9.44 -0.67 1.15
CA PHE A 75 9.90 -1.43 2.30
C PHE A 75 9.11 -1.11 3.56
N ILE A 76 9.10 -2.06 4.48
CA ILE A 76 8.53 -1.90 5.82
C ILE A 76 9.45 -2.48 6.89
N LYS A 77 9.41 -1.89 8.08
CA LYS A 77 10.01 -2.43 9.30
C LYS A 77 9.08 -2.24 10.49
N ARG A 78 8.82 -3.31 11.23
CA ARG A 78 7.92 -3.32 12.40
C ARG A 78 8.70 -3.09 13.69
N PHE A 79 8.24 -2.16 14.54
CA PHE A 79 8.85 -1.86 15.83
C PHE A 79 7.90 -2.05 17.03
N CYS A 80 6.60 -2.03 16.78
CA CYS A 80 5.56 -2.23 17.80
C CYS A 80 5.55 -3.63 18.43
N GLN A 81 4.96 -3.73 19.62
CA GLN A 81 4.74 -5.03 20.29
C GLN A 81 3.57 -5.78 19.65
N GLY A 82 2.52 -5.05 19.23
CA GLY A 82 1.37 -5.60 18.52
C GLY A 82 1.79 -6.30 17.24
N ARG A 83 1.13 -7.41 16.92
CA ARG A 83 1.38 -8.15 15.68
C ARG A 83 0.91 -7.31 14.50
N VAL A 84 1.64 -7.38 13.39
CA VAL A 84 1.24 -6.75 12.14
C VAL A 84 1.35 -7.80 11.06
N TYR A 85 0.27 -7.93 10.29
CA TYR A 85 0.17 -8.84 9.16
C TYR A 85 -0.02 -8.03 7.88
N TRP A 86 0.27 -8.62 6.73
CA TRP A 86 0.20 -7.89 5.47
C TRP A 86 -0.22 -8.74 4.28
N SER A 87 -0.67 -8.09 3.22
CA SER A 87 -0.79 -8.66 1.89
C SER A 87 -0.23 -7.67 0.88
N GLY A 88 0.26 -8.18 -0.25
CA GLY A 88 0.83 -7.34 -1.30
C GLY A 88 1.63 -8.13 -2.33
N PRO A 89 2.26 -7.43 -3.29
CA PRO A 89 2.93 -8.06 -4.44
C PRO A 89 4.06 -9.02 -4.06
N MET A 90 4.78 -8.72 -2.97
CA MET A 90 5.89 -9.54 -2.49
C MET A 90 5.50 -10.45 -1.31
N ALA A 91 4.20 -10.56 -0.99
CA ALA A 91 3.75 -11.44 0.08
C ALA A 91 3.94 -12.91 -0.32
N GLN A 92 4.40 -13.72 0.63
CA GLN A 92 4.67 -15.14 0.39
C GLN A 92 3.37 -15.94 0.21
N HIS A 93 2.35 -15.59 0.97
CA HIS A 93 1.07 -16.28 1.02
C HIS A 93 -0.06 -15.36 0.55
N ILE A 94 -0.98 -15.92 -0.24
CA ILE A 94 -2.17 -15.20 -0.73
C ILE A 94 -3.39 -15.50 0.16
N ASP A 95 -3.44 -16.72 0.70
CA ASP A 95 -4.58 -17.30 1.43
C ASP A 95 -4.26 -17.65 2.89
N GLN A 96 -3.04 -17.33 3.34
CA GLN A 96 -2.59 -17.58 4.72
C GLN A 96 -1.97 -16.32 5.32
N PRO A 97 -1.95 -16.18 6.66
CA PRO A 97 -1.45 -14.97 7.30
C PRO A 97 0.03 -14.70 7.02
N ASN A 98 0.37 -13.50 6.52
CA ASN A 98 1.77 -13.07 6.39
C ASN A 98 2.13 -12.15 7.55
N LYS A 99 2.80 -12.69 8.57
CA LYS A 99 3.23 -11.91 9.75
C LYS A 99 4.53 -11.16 9.47
N LEU A 100 4.58 -9.88 9.87
CA LEU A 100 5.81 -9.11 9.91
C LEU A 100 6.58 -9.42 11.19
N GLU A 101 7.79 -9.94 11.03
CA GLU A 101 8.71 -10.15 12.14
C GLU A 101 9.26 -8.82 12.65
N ARG A 102 9.38 -8.73 13.98
CA ARG A 102 9.78 -7.50 14.65
C ARG A 102 11.24 -7.19 14.33
N GLU A 103 11.52 -5.92 14.06
CA GLU A 103 12.86 -5.41 13.74
C GLU A 103 13.52 -6.01 12.50
N LYS A 104 12.77 -6.76 11.69
CA LYS A 104 13.18 -7.24 10.38
C LYS A 104 12.61 -6.34 9.28
N THR A 105 13.43 -6.05 8.29
CA THR A 105 13.03 -5.32 7.09
C THR A 105 12.40 -6.28 6.08
N PHE A 106 11.27 -5.90 5.51
CA PHE A 106 10.60 -6.63 4.44
C PHE A 106 10.44 -5.73 3.22
N LYS A 107 10.68 -6.29 2.03
CA LYS A 107 10.38 -5.66 0.74
C LYS A 107 8.92 -5.98 0.41
N LEU A 108 8.09 -4.95 0.30
CA LEU A 108 6.64 -5.04 0.03
C LEU A 108 6.33 -5.03 -1.47
N LEU A 109 7.14 -4.31 -2.23
CA LEU A 109 7.08 -4.21 -3.69
C LEU A 109 8.50 -4.14 -4.23
N ASP A 110 8.81 -4.96 -5.22
CA ASP A 110 10.07 -4.94 -5.96
C ASP A 110 9.88 -4.24 -7.31
N ILE A 111 10.58 -3.12 -7.52
CA ILE A 111 10.39 -2.28 -8.70
C ILE A 111 10.76 -3.01 -10.00
N PRO A 112 11.91 -3.70 -10.10
CA PRO A 112 12.24 -4.49 -11.30
C PRO A 112 11.16 -5.53 -11.64
N THR A 113 10.68 -6.27 -10.64
CA THR A 113 9.60 -7.26 -10.81
C THR A 113 8.31 -6.59 -11.30
N PHE A 114 7.93 -5.47 -10.68
CA PHE A 114 6.75 -4.71 -11.05
C PHE A 114 6.81 -4.21 -12.51
N LEU A 115 7.95 -3.63 -12.92
CA LEU A 115 8.14 -3.12 -14.27
C LEU A 115 8.16 -4.23 -15.33
N ASN A 116 8.78 -5.38 -15.03
CA ASN A 116 8.77 -6.54 -15.92
C ASN A 116 7.35 -7.08 -16.12
N ALA A 117 6.60 -7.28 -15.03
CA ALA A 117 5.20 -7.69 -15.11
C ALA A 117 4.35 -6.70 -15.91
N LEU A 118 4.60 -5.40 -15.75
CA LEU A 118 3.92 -4.35 -16.52
C LEU A 118 4.24 -4.43 -18.02
N GLN A 119 5.51 -4.61 -18.38
CA GLN A 119 5.94 -4.76 -19.76
C GLN A 119 5.32 -5.99 -20.41
N ASN A 120 5.28 -7.12 -19.70
CA ASN A 120 4.61 -8.33 -20.19
C ASN A 120 3.13 -8.06 -20.45
N ASN A 121 2.44 -7.42 -19.50
CA ASN A 121 1.02 -7.11 -19.65
C ASN A 121 0.73 -6.23 -20.87
N LEU A 122 1.58 -5.22 -21.13
CA LEU A 122 1.48 -4.36 -22.31
C LEU A 122 1.69 -5.12 -23.64
N GLN A 123 2.46 -6.21 -23.63
CA GLN A 123 2.62 -7.11 -24.78
C GLN A 123 1.48 -8.13 -24.91
N GLY A 124 0.41 -8.00 -24.12
CA GLY A 124 -0.68 -8.97 -24.06
C GLY A 124 -0.32 -10.27 -23.35
N LYS A 125 0.78 -10.28 -22.57
CA LYS A 125 1.25 -11.45 -21.83
C LYS A 125 1.04 -11.26 -20.33
N GLY A 126 0.31 -12.17 -19.69
CA GLY A 126 0.13 -12.12 -18.23
C GLY A 126 -0.77 -10.99 -17.74
N GLN A 127 -0.90 -10.91 -16.41
CA GLN A 127 -1.87 -10.03 -15.74
C GLN A 127 -1.27 -8.67 -15.39
N MET A 128 -2.15 -7.69 -15.20
CA MET A 128 -1.76 -6.37 -14.71
C MET A 128 -1.14 -6.49 -13.31
N PRO A 129 0.08 -5.96 -13.08
CA PRO A 129 0.69 -6.05 -11.76
C PRO A 129 -0.07 -5.25 -10.72
N SER A 130 -0.32 -5.87 -9.57
CA SER A 130 -0.79 -5.15 -8.38
C SER A 130 0.34 -4.35 -7.75
N TYR A 131 -0.01 -3.21 -7.16
CA TYR A 131 0.87 -2.37 -6.34
C TYR A 131 0.22 -2.01 -5.00
N GLN A 132 -0.99 -2.52 -4.73
CA GLN A 132 -1.69 -2.28 -3.48
C GLN A 132 -1.11 -3.17 -2.39
N ILE A 133 -0.79 -2.56 -1.27
CA ILE A 133 -0.33 -3.23 -0.06
C ILE A 133 -1.38 -2.99 1.02
N GLU A 134 -1.73 -4.03 1.78
CA GLU A 134 -2.62 -3.92 2.93
C GLU A 134 -1.90 -4.37 4.19
N LEU A 135 -2.08 -3.63 5.27
CA LEU A 135 -1.55 -3.93 6.60
C LEU A 135 -2.72 -4.14 7.55
N CYS A 136 -2.65 -5.20 8.36
CA CYS A 136 -3.60 -5.51 9.41
C CYS A 136 -2.87 -5.50 10.77
N PHE A 137 -3.40 -4.76 11.74
CA PHE A 137 -2.78 -4.62 13.05
C PHE A 137 -3.57 -5.40 14.09
N GLY A 138 -2.88 -6.26 14.85
CA GLY A 138 -3.44 -7.04 15.97
C GLY A 138 -4.05 -8.38 15.58
N GLU A 139 -4.52 -8.53 14.34
CA GLU A 139 -5.25 -9.70 13.84
C GLU A 139 -4.53 -10.36 12.67
N GLU A 140 -4.74 -11.67 12.50
CA GLU A 140 -4.19 -12.43 11.37
C GLU A 140 -4.74 -11.93 10.04
N TYR A 141 -3.87 -11.88 9.03
CA TYR A 141 -4.22 -11.42 7.69
C TYR A 141 -3.21 -11.87 6.61
N PRO A 142 -3.64 -12.26 5.39
CA PRO A 142 -4.99 -12.68 5.02
C PRO A 142 -5.54 -13.76 5.95
N ASP A 143 -6.86 -13.74 6.15
CA ASP A 143 -7.57 -14.68 7.02
C ASP A 143 -8.64 -15.38 6.18
N PRO A 144 -8.62 -16.72 6.09
CA PRO A 144 -9.56 -17.47 5.25
C PRO A 144 -11.00 -17.45 5.79
N ILE A 145 -11.19 -17.11 7.06
CA ILE A 145 -12.49 -17.15 7.75
C ILE A 145 -13.04 -15.74 7.95
N VAL A 146 -12.18 -14.80 8.40
CA VAL A 146 -12.60 -13.45 8.77
C VAL A 146 -12.31 -12.46 7.64
N PRO A 147 -13.33 -11.87 6.98
CA PRO A 147 -13.11 -10.93 5.89
C PRO A 147 -12.48 -9.63 6.40
N LYS A 148 -11.73 -8.94 5.51
CA LYS A 148 -11.03 -7.68 5.84
C LYS A 148 -11.93 -6.57 6.39
N THR A 149 -13.22 -6.57 6.03
CA THR A 149 -14.21 -5.60 6.50
C THR A 149 -14.57 -5.75 7.98
N ARG A 150 -14.23 -6.89 8.60
CA ARG A 150 -14.41 -7.16 10.03
C ARG A 150 -13.15 -6.94 10.86
N LYS A 151 -12.01 -6.65 10.21
CA LYS A 151 -10.76 -6.36 10.89
C LYS A 151 -10.83 -4.96 11.51
N LEU A 152 -10.28 -4.82 12.70
CA LEU A 152 -10.41 -3.64 13.55
C LEU A 152 -9.58 -2.47 13.04
N ILE A 153 -8.31 -2.72 12.68
CA ILE A 153 -7.38 -1.71 12.16
C ILE A 153 -6.71 -2.23 10.90
N MET A 154 -7.13 -1.66 9.76
CA MET A 154 -6.54 -1.89 8.45
C MET A 154 -5.91 -0.60 7.92
N ALA A 155 -4.76 -0.71 7.27
CA ALA A 155 -4.16 0.38 6.49
C ALA A 155 -3.89 -0.08 5.06
N GLN A 156 -4.28 0.73 4.08
CA GLN A 156 -3.94 0.50 2.68
C GLN A 156 -2.79 1.43 2.31
N VAL A 157 -1.72 0.86 1.75
CA VAL A 157 -0.54 1.57 1.29
C VAL A 157 -0.49 1.48 -0.23
N VAL A 158 -0.41 2.63 -0.88
CA VAL A 158 -0.40 2.76 -2.34
C VAL A 158 0.81 3.60 -2.76
N PRO A 159 1.81 3.01 -3.42
CA PRO A 159 2.98 3.76 -3.90
C PRO A 159 2.58 4.70 -5.05
N LEU A 160 2.76 6.02 -4.85
CA LEU A 160 2.30 7.02 -5.83
C LEU A 160 2.99 6.92 -7.19
N PHE A 161 4.25 6.47 -7.23
CA PHE A 161 4.95 6.25 -8.50
C PHE A 161 4.24 5.18 -9.34
N ALA A 162 3.69 4.13 -8.71
CA ALA A 162 2.98 3.07 -9.41
C ALA A 162 1.64 3.59 -9.94
N VAL A 163 0.92 4.37 -9.14
CA VAL A 163 -0.33 5.04 -9.57
C VAL A 163 -0.08 5.93 -10.78
N GLU A 164 0.95 6.76 -10.73
CA GLU A 164 1.27 7.68 -11.82
C GLU A 164 1.69 6.94 -13.09
N LEU A 165 2.50 5.87 -12.96
CA LEU A 165 2.87 5.03 -14.10
C LEU A 165 1.64 4.38 -14.75
N MET A 166 0.75 3.81 -13.95
CA MET A 166 -0.49 3.19 -14.41
C MET A 166 -1.41 4.20 -15.10
N ARG A 167 -1.52 5.41 -14.54
CA ARG A 167 -2.30 6.50 -15.12
C ARG A 167 -1.78 6.88 -16.52
N ARG A 168 -0.46 7.00 -16.68
CA ARG A 168 0.18 7.32 -17.97
C ARG A 168 -0.08 6.26 -19.03
N LEU A 169 -0.02 4.98 -18.65
CA LEU A 169 -0.28 3.88 -19.57
C LEU A 169 -1.74 3.85 -20.03
N ASN A 170 -2.70 4.06 -19.12
CA ASN A 170 -4.12 4.13 -19.48
C ASN A 170 -4.46 5.31 -20.40
N LEU A 171 -3.76 6.44 -20.23
CA LEU A 171 -3.88 7.59 -21.14
C LEU A 171 -3.32 7.28 -22.53
N GLY A 172 -2.15 6.62 -22.62
CA GLY A 172 -1.57 6.17 -23.89
C GLY A 172 -2.49 5.21 -24.65
N GLN A 173 -3.04 4.21 -23.96
CA GLN A 173 -4.01 3.27 -24.54
C GLN A 173 -5.29 3.97 -25.02
N SER A 174 -5.76 4.99 -24.30
CA SER A 174 -6.94 5.76 -24.69
C SER A 174 -6.71 6.61 -25.95
N GLN A 175 -5.51 7.20 -26.09
CA GLN A 175 -5.13 7.96 -27.27
C GLN A 175 -4.92 7.06 -28.50
N GLU A 176 -4.24 5.92 -28.36
CA GLU A 176 -4.10 4.94 -29.45
C GLU A 176 -5.47 4.40 -29.90
N LYS A 177 -6.38 4.15 -28.95
CA LYS A 177 -7.75 3.71 -29.28
C LYS A 177 -8.52 4.80 -30.04
N LEU A 178 -8.40 6.07 -29.66
CA LEU A 178 -8.99 7.21 -30.38
C LEU A 178 -8.41 7.39 -31.78
N LEU A 179 -7.10 7.27 -31.95
CA LEU A 179 -6.43 7.32 -33.24
C LEU A 179 -6.87 6.17 -34.14
N ASN A 180 -6.95 4.94 -33.62
CA ASN A 180 -7.45 3.77 -34.35
C ASN A 180 -8.93 3.89 -34.75
N LEU A 181 -9.77 4.53 -33.92
CA LEU A 181 -11.15 4.84 -34.30
C LEU A 181 -11.24 5.91 -35.39
N SER A 182 -10.36 6.92 -35.39
CA SER A 182 -10.31 7.95 -36.44
C SER A 182 -9.74 7.45 -37.78
N SER A 183 -8.84 6.45 -37.74
CA SER A 183 -8.28 5.81 -38.94
C SER A 183 -9.29 4.91 -39.66
N ASN A 184 -10.27 4.36 -38.92
CA ASN A 184 -11.30 3.47 -39.47
C ASN A 184 -12.52 4.21 -40.06
N SER A 185 -12.62 5.54 -39.90
CA SER A 185 -13.71 6.34 -40.49
C SER A 185 -13.33 7.04 -41.80
N ALA A 186 -12.06 7.02 -42.21
CA ALA A 186 -11.56 7.73 -43.40
C ALA A 186 -11.53 6.87 -44.69
N GLY A 187 -12.12 5.67 -44.69
CA GLY A 187 -11.97 4.68 -45.76
C GLY A 187 -13.23 4.26 -46.52
N LYS A 188 -14.21 5.15 -46.73
CA LYS A 188 -15.34 4.87 -47.64
C LYS A 188 -15.44 5.91 -48.76
N MET A 189 -14.71 5.66 -49.86
CA MET A 189 -15.10 6.13 -51.19
C MET A 189 -15.62 4.91 -51.96
N THR A 190 -16.94 4.81 -52.10
CA THR A 190 -17.59 3.91 -53.07
C THR A 190 -17.78 4.70 -54.36
N LEU A 191 -17.06 4.30 -55.41
CA LEU A 191 -17.38 4.58 -56.81
C LEU A 191 -18.14 3.37 -57.33
N GLU A 192 -19.37 3.54 -57.80
CA GLU A 192 -20.03 2.55 -58.66
C GLU A 192 -20.53 3.27 -59.91
N GLY A 193 -20.28 2.64 -61.07
CA GLY A 193 -20.73 3.08 -62.39
C GLY A 193 -22.02 2.41 -62.81
#